data_AF-A0A1V3X3E2-F1
#
_entry.id   AF-A0A1V3X3E2-F1
#
_cell.length_a   1.000
_cell.length_b   1.000
_cell.length_c   1.000
_cell.angle_alpha   90.00
_cell.angle_beta   90.00
_cell.angle_gamma   90.00
#
_symmetry.space_group_name_H-M   'P 1'
#
loop_
_entity.id
_entity.type
_entity.pdbx_description
1 polymer ?
#
loop_
_entity_poly.entity_id
_entity_poly.type
_entity_poly.pdbx_seq_one_letter_code
_entity_poly.pdbx_strand_id
1 'polypeptide(L)'
;MTLSLSNHLSEDSAYLALCRDVFDGLQMTPKSLPPKWFYDSVGSDLFDQITRLPEYYPTRAEAGILRAHSADIAAASEADTLVELGSGTSEKTRMLLNALRDRGSLRRFVPFDVDAGVLSSAAKALKSEYQGIEIHAVCGDFEEHLAEIPDGGRRLFVFLGSTIGNLTPGPRAEFLATLAGVMQPGDSLLLGTDLVKDPERLVRAYDDAAGVTARFNRNVLAVINRELDADFVLDAYRHVARWNTAEERIEMWLRADRRQRVRVGALELTVEFAPARSC
;
A
#
# COMPACT_ATOMS: atom_id res chain seq x y z
N MET A 1 -29.62 -4.61 1.58
CA MET A 1 -28.50 -3.65 1.49
C MET A 1 -27.85 -3.56 2.85
N THR A 2 -26.63 -4.07 2.98
CA THR A 2 -25.89 -4.21 4.23
C THR A 2 -24.52 -3.56 4.06
N LEU A 3 -24.14 -2.71 5.02
CA LEU A 3 -22.78 -2.22 5.19
C LEU A 3 -22.28 -2.82 6.50
N SER A 4 -21.25 -3.64 6.44
CA SER A 4 -20.53 -4.19 7.59
C SER A 4 -19.06 -3.78 7.52
N LEU A 5 -18.44 -3.65 8.69
CA LEU A 5 -17.00 -3.49 8.85
C LEU A 5 -16.56 -4.51 9.91
N SER A 6 -15.75 -5.48 9.52
CA SER A 6 -15.01 -6.33 10.46
C SER A 6 -13.67 -5.67 10.75
N ASN A 7 -13.32 -5.48 12.02
CA ASN A 7 -11.99 -5.04 12.39
C ASN A 7 -11.27 -6.15 13.15
N HIS A 8 -10.19 -6.66 12.56
CA HIS A 8 -9.36 -7.74 13.12
C HIS A 8 -8.10 -7.21 13.81
N LEU A 9 -7.86 -5.89 13.72
CA LEU A 9 -6.78 -5.20 14.40
C LEU A 9 -7.27 -4.75 15.78
N SER A 10 -6.58 -5.16 16.85
CA SER A 10 -6.83 -4.60 18.19
C SER A 10 -6.49 -3.11 18.21
N GLU A 11 -7.09 -2.35 19.14
CA GLU A 11 -6.86 -0.89 19.24
C GLU A 11 -5.38 -0.53 19.32
N ASP A 12 -4.57 -1.36 20.00
CA ASP A 12 -3.12 -1.14 20.16
C ASP A 12 -2.26 -1.91 19.14
N SER A 13 -2.85 -2.71 18.25
CA SER A 13 -2.07 -3.59 17.34
C SER A 13 -1.12 -2.81 16.44
N ALA A 14 -1.57 -1.68 15.88
CA ALA A 14 -0.75 -0.80 15.07
C ALA A 14 0.40 -0.19 15.88
N TYR A 15 0.14 0.26 17.11
CA TYR A 15 1.17 0.82 17.98
C TYR A 15 2.23 -0.23 18.35
N LEU A 16 1.81 -1.43 18.74
CA LEU A 16 2.71 -2.53 19.07
C LEU A 16 3.54 -2.99 17.87
N ALA A 17 2.93 -3.07 16.69
CA ALA A 17 3.63 -3.37 15.44
C ALA A 17 4.65 -2.28 15.12
N LEU A 18 4.30 -0.99 15.26
CA LEU A 18 5.23 0.13 15.05
C LEU A 18 6.41 0.05 16.02
N CYS A 19 6.16 -0.22 17.31
CA CYS A 19 7.20 -0.38 18.31
C CYS A 19 8.20 -1.47 17.92
N ARG A 20 7.69 -2.66 17.56
CA ARG A 20 8.51 -3.80 17.13
C ARG A 20 9.32 -3.46 15.87
N ASP A 21 8.65 -2.97 14.83
CA ASP A 21 9.26 -2.69 13.54
C ASP A 21 10.34 -1.59 13.63
N VAL A 22 10.12 -0.57 14.47
CA VAL A 22 11.11 0.49 14.71
C VAL A 22 12.26 0.00 15.56
N PHE A 23 11.98 -0.78 16.62
CA PHE A 23 13.01 -1.34 17.49
C PHE A 23 13.96 -2.25 16.70
N ASP A 24 13.41 -3.21 15.95
CA ASP A 24 14.19 -4.14 15.15
C ASP A 24 14.88 -3.41 13.98
N GLY A 25 14.10 -2.59 13.27
CA GLY A 25 14.52 -1.86 12.07
C GLY A 25 15.73 -0.95 12.28
N LEU A 26 15.72 -0.17 13.36
CA LEU A 26 16.78 0.81 13.66
C LEU A 26 18.05 0.18 14.24
N GLN A 27 18.03 -1.10 14.61
CA GLN A 27 19.20 -1.82 15.12
C GLN A 27 19.93 -2.63 14.04
N MET A 28 19.32 -2.82 12.87
CA MET A 28 19.95 -3.53 11.76
C MET A 28 21.10 -2.75 11.11
N THR A 29 21.93 -3.47 10.34
CA THR A 29 22.94 -2.90 9.45
C THR A 29 22.81 -3.55 8.06
N PRO A 30 22.27 -2.82 7.05
CA PRO A 30 21.76 -1.44 7.13
C PRO A 30 20.46 -1.36 7.96
N LYS A 31 20.19 -0.17 8.53
CA LYS A 31 18.91 0.13 9.18
C LYS A 31 17.80 0.19 8.13
N SER A 32 16.61 -0.30 8.44
CA SER A 32 15.44 -0.18 7.57
C SER A 32 14.17 0.01 8.38
N LEU A 33 13.12 0.47 7.71
CA LEU A 33 11.77 0.61 8.26
C LEU A 33 10.78 0.04 7.24
N PRO A 34 9.75 -0.70 7.67
CA PRO A 34 8.72 -1.19 6.77
C PRO A 34 7.94 -0.04 6.11
N PRO A 35 7.62 -0.14 4.81
CA PRO A 35 6.95 0.94 4.07
C PRO A 35 5.48 1.15 4.51
N LYS A 36 4.87 0.22 5.24
CA LYS A 36 3.50 0.40 5.76
C LYS A 36 3.37 1.64 6.66
N TRP A 37 4.46 2.03 7.34
CA TRP A 37 4.50 3.23 8.18
C TRP A 37 4.60 4.56 7.42
N PHE A 38 4.64 4.52 6.08
CA PHE A 38 4.47 5.74 5.30
C PHE A 38 3.05 6.28 5.32
N TYR A 39 2.03 5.43 5.57
CA TYR A 39 0.63 5.75 5.30
C TYR A 39 -0.16 6.18 6.54
N ASP A 40 0.37 7.13 7.32
CA ASP A 40 -0.51 7.92 8.18
C ASP A 40 -1.38 8.88 7.33
N SER A 41 -2.24 9.68 7.95
CA SER A 41 -3.10 10.63 7.21
C SER A 41 -2.29 11.56 6.29
N VAL A 42 -1.21 12.14 6.79
CA VAL A 42 -0.33 13.04 6.02
C VAL A 42 0.38 12.30 4.88
N GLY A 43 0.89 11.10 5.17
CA GLY A 43 1.57 10.28 4.19
C GLY A 43 0.64 9.79 3.08
N SER A 44 -0.60 9.45 3.41
CA SER A 44 -1.64 9.09 2.44
C SER A 44 -1.97 10.25 1.51
N ASP A 45 -2.11 11.48 2.05
CA ASP A 45 -2.29 12.69 1.24
C ASP A 45 -1.10 13.00 0.32
N LEU A 46 0.13 12.72 0.79
CA LEU A 46 1.34 12.84 0.00
C LEU A 46 1.40 11.78 -1.10
N PHE A 47 1.02 10.54 -0.82
CA PHE A 47 0.94 9.48 -1.83
C PHE A 47 -0.11 9.81 -2.90
N ASP A 48 -1.28 10.31 -2.50
CA ASP A 48 -2.31 10.79 -3.41
C ASP A 48 -1.76 11.87 -4.36
N GLN A 49 -0.97 12.83 -3.85
CA GLN A 49 -0.24 13.80 -4.68
C GLN A 49 0.76 13.13 -5.63
N ILE A 50 1.53 12.14 -5.14
CA ILE A 50 2.50 11.38 -5.96
C ILE A 50 1.80 10.76 -7.17
N THR A 51 0.60 10.21 -7.01
CA THR A 51 -0.14 9.57 -8.11
C THR A 51 -0.44 10.49 -9.31
N ARG A 52 -0.39 11.81 -9.11
CA ARG A 52 -0.66 12.85 -10.11
C ARG A 52 0.59 13.48 -10.70
N LEU A 53 1.79 13.14 -10.20
CA LEU A 53 3.04 13.71 -10.68
C LEU A 53 3.32 13.31 -12.14
N PRO A 54 3.92 14.21 -12.94
CA PRO A 54 4.27 13.88 -14.31
C PRO A 54 5.28 12.72 -14.40
N GLU A 55 6.21 12.60 -13.45
CA GLU A 55 7.20 11.53 -13.38
C GLU A 55 6.58 10.18 -12.97
N TYR A 56 5.61 10.17 -12.05
CA TYR A 56 5.00 8.96 -11.51
C TYR A 56 3.94 8.37 -12.44
N TYR A 57 4.40 7.61 -13.43
CA TYR A 57 3.54 6.96 -14.42
C TYR A 57 2.66 5.79 -13.95
N PRO A 58 2.97 5.01 -12.88
CA PRO A 58 2.26 3.76 -12.60
C PRO A 58 0.73 3.92 -12.52
N THR A 59 0.23 4.89 -11.75
CA THR A 59 -1.21 5.06 -11.55
C THR A 59 -1.96 5.36 -12.84
N ARG A 60 -1.46 6.30 -13.65
CA ARG A 60 -2.13 6.68 -14.91
C ARG A 60 -2.02 5.60 -15.99
N ALA A 61 -0.92 4.85 -16.01
CA ALA A 61 -0.73 3.75 -16.95
C ALA A 61 -1.70 2.61 -16.65
N GLU A 62 -1.78 2.20 -15.38
CA GLU A 62 -2.71 1.17 -14.92
C GLU A 62 -4.18 1.60 -15.11
N ALA A 63 -4.52 2.86 -14.79
CA ALA A 63 -5.86 3.40 -15.06
C ALA A 63 -6.19 3.41 -16.56
N GLY A 64 -5.21 3.62 -17.44
CA GLY A 64 -5.38 3.49 -18.89
C GLY A 64 -5.77 2.07 -19.31
N ILE A 65 -5.09 1.06 -18.75
CA ILE A 65 -5.38 -0.36 -18.98
C ILE A 65 -6.78 -0.72 -18.48
N LEU A 66 -7.12 -0.33 -17.25
CA LEU A 66 -8.44 -0.61 -16.67
C LEU A 66 -9.56 0.06 -17.47
N ARG A 67 -9.35 1.30 -17.94
CA ARG A 67 -10.35 2.00 -18.76
C ARG A 67 -10.58 1.28 -20.09
N ALA A 68 -9.56 0.64 -20.66
CA ALA A 68 -9.67 -0.13 -21.90
C ALA A 68 -10.26 -1.54 -21.69
N HIS A 69 -9.96 -2.19 -20.57
CA HIS A 69 -10.18 -3.63 -20.41
C HIS A 69 -11.10 -4.04 -19.24
N SER A 70 -11.68 -3.11 -18.46
CA SER A 70 -12.56 -3.48 -17.34
C SER A 70 -13.74 -4.37 -17.76
N ALA A 71 -14.31 -4.13 -18.95
CA ALA A 71 -15.40 -4.94 -19.50
C ALA A 71 -14.95 -6.38 -19.81
N ASP A 72 -13.76 -6.54 -20.40
CA ASP A 72 -13.16 -7.85 -20.71
C ASP A 72 -12.84 -8.62 -19.42
N ILE A 73 -12.26 -7.92 -18.43
CA ILE A 73 -11.93 -8.48 -17.12
C ILE A 73 -13.21 -8.97 -16.41
N ALA A 74 -14.26 -8.13 -16.38
CA ALA A 74 -15.54 -8.50 -15.78
C ALA A 74 -16.22 -9.66 -16.53
N ALA A 75 -16.02 -9.77 -17.84
CA ALA A 75 -16.51 -10.88 -18.64
C ALA A 75 -15.78 -12.18 -18.34
N ALA A 76 -14.45 -12.13 -18.26
CA ALA A 76 -13.60 -13.30 -18.03
C ALA A 76 -13.70 -13.83 -16.60
N SER A 77 -13.84 -12.95 -15.60
CA SER A 77 -13.96 -13.36 -14.20
C SER A 77 -15.31 -13.99 -13.88
N GLU A 78 -16.36 -13.57 -14.58
CA GLU A 78 -17.78 -13.86 -14.28
C GLU A 78 -18.11 -13.61 -12.78
N ALA A 79 -17.38 -12.71 -12.14
CA ALA A 79 -17.51 -12.45 -10.72
C ALA A 79 -18.82 -11.73 -10.40
N ASP A 80 -19.35 -12.02 -9.22
CA ASP A 80 -20.40 -11.23 -8.58
C ASP A 80 -19.88 -10.41 -7.38
N THR A 81 -18.68 -10.73 -6.93
CA THR A 81 -18.04 -10.15 -5.76
C THR A 81 -16.67 -9.61 -6.16
N LEU A 82 -16.40 -8.34 -5.86
CA LEU A 82 -15.07 -7.75 -6.03
C LEU A 82 -14.40 -7.59 -4.67
N VAL A 83 -13.21 -8.15 -4.52
CA VAL A 83 -12.37 -8.04 -3.32
C VAL A 83 -11.16 -7.17 -3.67
N GLU A 84 -10.95 -6.05 -2.98
CA GLU A 84 -9.82 -5.14 -3.23
C GLU A 84 -8.84 -5.20 -2.07
N LEU A 85 -7.59 -5.60 -2.35
CA LEU A 85 -6.50 -5.65 -1.37
C LEU A 85 -5.73 -4.31 -1.38
N GLY A 86 -5.75 -3.58 -0.27
CA GLY A 86 -5.14 -2.24 -0.16
C GLY A 86 -5.99 -1.19 -0.88
N SER A 87 -7.23 -1.03 -0.44
CA SER A 87 -8.27 -0.28 -1.16
C SER A 87 -8.00 1.22 -1.35
N GLY A 88 -7.29 1.88 -0.42
CA GLY A 88 -7.09 3.33 -0.50
C GLY A 88 -8.39 4.08 -0.81
N THR A 89 -8.38 4.94 -1.83
CA THR A 89 -9.58 5.70 -2.27
C THR A 89 -10.46 4.98 -3.32
N SER A 90 -10.05 3.79 -3.79
CA SER A 90 -10.78 2.93 -4.74
C SER A 90 -11.18 3.61 -6.07
N GLU A 91 -10.50 4.67 -6.54
CA GLU A 91 -10.88 5.34 -7.81
C GLU A 91 -10.75 4.40 -9.03
N LYS A 92 -9.64 3.67 -9.13
CA LYS A 92 -9.44 2.65 -10.18
C LYS A 92 -10.49 1.54 -10.09
N THR A 93 -10.84 1.16 -8.87
CA THR A 93 -11.75 0.04 -8.58
C THR A 93 -13.18 0.33 -9.04
N ARG A 94 -13.59 1.61 -9.08
CA ARG A 94 -14.87 2.01 -9.70
C ARG A 94 -15.00 1.59 -11.15
N MET A 95 -13.90 1.51 -11.92
CA MET A 95 -13.95 1.05 -13.31
C MET A 95 -14.39 -0.43 -13.39
N LEU A 96 -13.88 -1.27 -12.48
CA LEU A 96 -14.23 -2.68 -12.38
C LEU A 96 -15.64 -2.87 -11.80
N LEU A 97 -16.00 -2.11 -10.76
CA LEU A 97 -17.36 -2.13 -10.20
C LEU A 97 -18.40 -1.72 -11.24
N ASN A 98 -18.13 -0.68 -12.03
CA ASN A 98 -19.01 -0.28 -13.14
C ASN A 98 -19.15 -1.41 -14.17
N ALA A 99 -18.05 -2.04 -14.59
CA ALA A 99 -18.10 -3.13 -15.55
C ALA A 99 -18.91 -4.34 -15.05
N LEU A 100 -18.78 -4.72 -13.77
CA LEU A 100 -19.57 -5.79 -13.15
C LEU A 100 -21.06 -5.41 -13.01
N ARG A 101 -21.34 -4.14 -12.67
CA ARG A 101 -22.71 -3.61 -12.59
C ARG A 101 -23.39 -3.63 -13.95
N ASP A 102 -22.71 -3.16 -15.00
CA ASP A 102 -23.26 -3.05 -16.35
C ASP A 102 -23.52 -4.44 -16.97
N ARG A 103 -22.81 -5.47 -16.51
CA ARG A 103 -23.09 -6.89 -16.80
C ARG A 103 -24.24 -7.48 -15.97
N GLY A 104 -24.73 -6.76 -14.96
CA GLY A 104 -25.77 -7.23 -14.04
C GLY A 104 -25.29 -8.25 -13.01
N SER A 105 -23.98 -8.52 -12.93
CA SER A 105 -23.40 -9.53 -12.03
C SER A 105 -23.02 -8.97 -10.66
N LEU A 106 -22.77 -7.66 -10.53
CA LEU A 106 -22.35 -7.07 -9.26
C LEU A 106 -23.36 -7.31 -8.13
N ARG A 107 -22.90 -7.95 -7.06
CA ARG A 107 -23.64 -8.21 -5.81
C ARG A 107 -22.91 -7.68 -4.59
N ARG A 108 -21.59 -7.85 -4.52
CA ARG A 108 -20.81 -7.55 -3.32
C ARG A 108 -19.49 -6.85 -3.64
N PHE A 109 -19.09 -5.94 -2.74
CA PHE A 109 -17.76 -5.36 -2.70
C PHE A 109 -17.14 -5.56 -1.32
N VAL A 110 -15.88 -6.01 -1.29
CA VAL A 110 -15.11 -6.30 -0.09
C VAL A 110 -13.81 -5.50 -0.14
N PRO A 111 -13.79 -4.26 0.37
CA PRO A 111 -12.55 -3.52 0.54
C PRO A 111 -11.78 -4.07 1.74
N PHE A 112 -10.49 -4.35 1.55
CA PHE A 112 -9.56 -4.82 2.57
C PHE A 112 -8.43 -3.80 2.72
N ASP A 113 -8.21 -3.29 3.93
CA ASP A 113 -7.17 -2.29 4.22
C ASP A 113 -6.77 -2.31 5.71
N VAL A 114 -5.63 -1.73 6.06
CA VAL A 114 -5.21 -1.57 7.47
C VAL A 114 -5.87 -0.37 8.14
N ASP A 115 -6.37 0.60 7.35
CA ASP A 115 -6.99 1.83 7.85
C ASP A 115 -8.52 1.74 7.86
N ALA A 116 -9.10 1.56 9.05
CA ALA A 116 -10.54 1.54 9.27
C ALA A 116 -11.26 2.84 8.87
N GLY A 117 -10.59 3.99 8.98
CA GLY A 117 -11.12 5.30 8.60
C GLY A 117 -11.24 5.46 7.09
N VAL A 118 -10.22 5.01 6.35
CA VAL A 118 -10.23 4.94 4.88
C VAL A 118 -11.34 3.99 4.41
N LEU A 119 -11.41 2.78 4.98
CA LEU A 119 -12.47 1.81 4.68
C LEU A 119 -13.87 2.37 4.93
N SER A 120 -14.09 3.03 6.07
CA SER A 120 -15.39 3.64 6.40
C SER A 120 -15.79 4.72 5.39
N SER A 121 -14.83 5.54 4.96
CA SER A 121 -15.06 6.63 4.01
C SER A 121 -15.34 6.10 2.61
N ALA A 122 -14.54 5.16 2.13
CA ALA A 122 -14.73 4.49 0.84
C ALA A 122 -16.07 3.76 0.78
N ALA A 123 -16.40 3.00 1.83
CA ALA A 123 -17.65 2.24 1.89
C ALA A 123 -18.90 3.14 1.90
N LYS A 124 -18.86 4.30 2.57
CA LYS A 124 -19.95 5.29 2.54
C LYS A 124 -20.16 5.87 1.13
N ALA A 125 -19.06 6.23 0.45
CA ALA A 125 -19.12 6.76 -0.91
C ALA A 125 -19.71 5.72 -1.88
N LEU A 126 -19.15 4.51 -1.87
CA LEU A 126 -19.57 3.42 -2.77
C LEU A 126 -21.02 2.98 -2.53
N LYS A 127 -21.50 3.02 -1.28
CA LYS A 127 -22.91 2.75 -0.98
C LYS A 127 -23.85 3.73 -1.68
N SER A 128 -23.46 4.99 -1.82
CA SER A 128 -24.26 6.01 -2.53
C SER A 128 -24.19 5.85 -4.05
N GLU A 129 -23.06 5.37 -4.57
CA GLU A 129 -22.80 5.22 -6.01
C GLU A 129 -23.42 3.92 -6.59
N TYR A 130 -23.51 2.85 -5.80
CA TYR A 130 -23.94 1.52 -6.26
C TYR A 130 -25.17 1.05 -5.46
N GLN A 131 -26.37 1.42 -5.90
CA GLN A 131 -27.61 0.98 -5.25
C GLN A 131 -27.75 -0.54 -5.26
N GLY A 132 -28.00 -1.15 -4.09
CA GLY A 132 -28.28 -2.58 -3.97
C GLY A 132 -27.06 -3.44 -3.65
N ILE A 133 -25.85 -2.91 -3.74
CA ILE A 133 -24.63 -3.66 -3.44
C ILE A 133 -24.52 -3.99 -1.93
N GLU A 134 -24.01 -5.17 -1.61
CA GLU A 134 -23.51 -5.52 -0.28
C GLU A 134 -22.07 -5.02 -0.14
N ILE A 135 -21.78 -4.28 0.93
CA ILE A 135 -20.40 -3.86 1.24
C ILE A 135 -20.00 -4.49 2.56
N HIS A 136 -18.94 -5.30 2.51
CA HIS A 136 -18.33 -5.88 3.70
C HIS A 136 -16.87 -5.44 3.75
N ALA A 137 -16.58 -4.38 4.50
CA ALA A 137 -15.22 -3.91 4.69
C ALA A 137 -14.48 -4.79 5.71
N VAL A 138 -13.21 -5.08 5.45
CA VAL A 138 -12.34 -5.87 6.32
C VAL A 138 -11.11 -5.04 6.67
N CYS A 139 -10.99 -4.67 7.94
CA CYS A 139 -9.83 -3.97 8.47
C CYS A 139 -8.83 -5.00 9.01
N GLY A 140 -7.66 -5.12 8.38
CA GLY A 140 -6.66 -6.14 8.67
C GLY A 140 -5.35 -5.93 7.90
N ASP A 141 -4.27 -6.54 8.38
CA ASP A 141 -2.99 -6.65 7.67
C ASP A 141 -3.07 -7.81 6.67
N PHE A 142 -2.78 -7.59 5.38
CA PHE A 142 -2.86 -8.62 4.35
C PHE A 142 -1.75 -9.68 4.47
N GLU A 143 -0.74 -9.46 5.30
CA GLU A 143 0.26 -10.49 5.62
C GLU A 143 -0.30 -11.51 6.64
N GLU A 144 -1.35 -11.16 7.39
CA GLU A 144 -1.85 -11.95 8.52
C GLU A 144 -3.34 -12.35 8.40
N HIS A 145 -4.18 -11.51 7.77
CA HIS A 145 -5.65 -11.58 7.90
C HIS A 145 -6.39 -11.88 6.59
N LEU A 146 -5.72 -12.43 5.56
CA LEU A 146 -6.38 -12.79 4.30
C LEU A 146 -7.51 -13.82 4.49
N ALA A 147 -7.41 -14.68 5.50
CA ALA A 147 -8.44 -15.66 5.84
C ALA A 147 -9.73 -15.04 6.40
N GLU A 148 -9.70 -13.76 6.80
CA GLU A 148 -10.85 -13.03 7.32
C GLU A 148 -11.72 -12.43 6.20
N ILE A 149 -11.27 -12.52 4.94
CA ILE A 149 -12.05 -12.11 3.78
C ILE A 149 -13.27 -13.03 3.69
N PRO A 150 -14.51 -12.49 3.68
CA PRO A 150 -15.71 -13.30 3.69
C PRO A 150 -15.80 -14.19 2.44
N ASP A 151 -16.23 -15.43 2.68
CA ASP A 151 -16.53 -16.39 1.61
C ASP A 151 -17.87 -16.11 0.91
N GLY A 152 -18.07 -16.82 -0.19
CA GLY A 152 -19.30 -16.82 -0.98
C GLY A 152 -19.28 -15.87 -2.18
N GLY A 153 -20.17 -16.17 -3.12
CA GLY A 153 -20.13 -15.58 -4.46
C GLY A 153 -18.98 -16.12 -5.29
N ARG A 154 -18.80 -15.57 -6.49
CA ARG A 154 -17.63 -15.79 -7.34
C ARG A 154 -16.77 -14.53 -7.28
N ARG A 155 -15.56 -14.64 -6.71
CA ARG A 155 -14.77 -13.48 -6.29
C ARG A 155 -13.70 -13.12 -7.32
N LEU A 156 -13.64 -11.83 -7.66
CA LEU A 156 -12.51 -11.22 -8.32
C LEU A 156 -11.66 -10.51 -7.26
N PHE A 157 -10.54 -11.12 -6.88
CA PHE A 157 -9.52 -10.48 -6.07
C PHE A 157 -8.73 -9.51 -6.93
N VAL A 158 -8.50 -8.31 -6.42
CA VAL A 158 -7.83 -7.24 -7.14
C VAL A 158 -6.73 -6.68 -6.25
N PHE A 159 -5.49 -6.70 -6.77
CA PHE A 159 -4.33 -6.10 -6.11
C PHE A 159 -3.58 -5.21 -7.11
N LEU A 160 -3.87 -3.90 -7.06
CA LEU A 160 -3.43 -2.91 -8.05
C LEU A 160 -2.21 -2.12 -7.60
N GLY A 161 -1.71 -1.25 -8.49
CA GLY A 161 -0.70 -0.24 -8.19
C GLY A 161 0.71 -0.80 -8.04
N SER A 162 0.92 -2.07 -8.38
CA SER A 162 2.17 -2.78 -8.14
C SER A 162 2.59 -2.81 -6.67
N THR A 163 1.64 -2.71 -5.73
CA THR A 163 1.89 -2.80 -4.28
C THR A 163 2.56 -4.13 -3.90
N ILE A 164 2.29 -5.21 -4.65
CA ILE A 164 3.00 -6.48 -4.52
C ILE A 164 4.53 -6.35 -4.65
N GLY A 165 5.01 -5.32 -5.36
CA GLY A 165 6.43 -5.00 -5.51
C GLY A 165 7.11 -4.51 -4.23
N ASN A 166 6.34 -4.12 -3.20
CA ASN A 166 6.89 -3.77 -1.88
C ASN A 166 7.35 -5.00 -1.08
N LEU A 167 6.91 -6.20 -1.49
CA LEU A 167 7.33 -7.46 -0.89
C LEU A 167 8.57 -7.99 -1.62
N THR A 168 9.62 -8.36 -0.90
CA THR A 168 10.80 -9.04 -1.48
C THR A 168 10.45 -10.45 -1.94
N PRO A 169 11.27 -11.14 -2.76
CA PRO A 169 10.88 -12.40 -3.40
C PRO A 169 10.32 -13.49 -2.48
N GLY A 170 10.90 -13.68 -1.28
CA GLY A 170 10.40 -14.65 -0.29
C GLY A 170 9.01 -14.30 0.25
N PRO A 171 8.87 -13.17 0.98
CA PRO A 171 7.56 -12.69 1.46
C PRO A 171 6.50 -12.56 0.37
N ARG A 172 6.89 -12.18 -0.86
CA ARG A 172 5.97 -12.10 -2.01
C ARG A 172 5.43 -13.46 -2.42
N ALA A 173 6.28 -14.49 -2.43
CA ALA A 173 5.85 -15.85 -2.75
C ALA A 173 4.93 -16.42 -1.66
N GLU A 174 5.26 -16.16 -0.38
CA GLU A 174 4.43 -16.53 0.76
C GLU A 174 3.05 -15.85 0.69
N PHE A 175 3.01 -14.54 0.45
CA PHE A 175 1.77 -13.80 0.28
C PHE A 175 0.90 -14.37 -0.85
N LEU A 176 1.48 -14.62 -2.03
CA LEU A 176 0.74 -15.19 -3.17
C LEU A 176 0.23 -16.60 -2.86
N ALA A 177 1.00 -17.42 -2.14
CA ALA A 177 0.59 -18.75 -1.73
C ALA A 177 -0.57 -18.70 -0.71
N THR A 178 -0.50 -17.80 0.28
CA THR A 178 -1.57 -17.57 1.25
C THR A 178 -2.84 -17.06 0.57
N LEU A 179 -2.71 -16.09 -0.34
CA LEU A 179 -3.85 -15.59 -1.13
C LEU A 179 -4.49 -16.70 -1.96
N ALA A 180 -3.68 -17.50 -2.66
CA ALA A 180 -4.18 -18.65 -3.41
C ALA A 180 -4.87 -19.69 -2.50
N GLY A 181 -4.40 -19.85 -1.26
CA GLY A 181 -4.99 -20.77 -0.28
C GLY A 181 -6.38 -20.38 0.23
N VAL A 182 -6.75 -19.10 0.18
CA VAL A 182 -8.09 -18.61 0.56
C VAL A 182 -9.06 -18.51 -0.62
N MET A 183 -8.55 -18.62 -1.85
CA MET A 183 -9.35 -18.60 -3.08
C MET A 183 -10.07 -19.94 -3.29
N GLN A 184 -11.29 -19.87 -3.85
CA GLN A 184 -12.11 -21.03 -4.20
C GLN A 184 -12.07 -21.30 -5.71
N PRO A 185 -12.39 -22.52 -6.17
CA PRO A 185 -12.57 -22.79 -7.59
C PRO A 185 -13.56 -21.80 -8.24
N GLY A 186 -13.12 -21.11 -9.30
CA GLY A 186 -13.90 -20.09 -9.99
C GLY A 186 -13.54 -18.65 -9.60
N ASP A 187 -12.85 -18.45 -8.48
CA ASP A 187 -12.28 -17.14 -8.13
C ASP A 187 -11.17 -16.77 -9.11
N SER A 188 -10.92 -15.47 -9.24
CA SER A 188 -9.91 -14.90 -10.13
C SER A 188 -9.07 -13.85 -9.42
N LEU A 189 -7.82 -13.70 -9.84
CA LEU A 189 -6.92 -12.65 -9.39
C LEU A 189 -6.59 -11.70 -10.55
N LEU A 190 -6.86 -10.41 -10.36
CA LEU A 190 -6.32 -9.32 -11.16
C LEU A 190 -5.17 -8.65 -10.41
N LEU A 191 -3.96 -8.85 -10.92
CA LEU A 191 -2.72 -8.36 -10.30
C LEU A 191 -2.06 -7.30 -11.18
N GLY A 192 -1.86 -6.11 -10.65
CA GLY A 192 -1.06 -5.06 -11.29
C GLY A 192 0.42 -5.24 -10.99
N THR A 193 1.26 -5.33 -12.03
CA THR A 193 2.72 -5.39 -11.90
C THR A 193 3.36 -4.33 -12.78
N ASP A 194 4.16 -3.44 -12.17
CA ASP A 194 4.97 -2.52 -12.94
C ASP A 194 6.18 -3.26 -13.54
N LEU A 195 6.47 -3.01 -14.82
CA LEU A 195 7.47 -3.77 -15.56
C LEU A 195 8.85 -3.08 -15.54
N VAL A 196 9.92 -3.85 -15.73
CA VAL A 196 11.25 -3.28 -15.97
C VAL A 196 11.22 -2.41 -17.23
N LYS A 197 11.92 -1.27 -17.18
CA LYS A 197 12.00 -0.28 -18.26
C LYS A 197 13.25 0.58 -18.06
N ASP A 198 13.35 1.67 -18.81
CA ASP A 198 14.40 2.69 -18.64
C ASP A 198 14.65 3.02 -17.15
N PRO A 199 15.87 2.74 -16.63
CA PRO A 199 16.21 2.98 -15.23
C PRO A 199 16.08 4.44 -14.79
N GLU A 200 16.35 5.41 -15.66
CA GLU A 200 16.20 6.81 -15.28
C GLU A 200 14.74 7.19 -15.14
N ARG A 201 13.87 6.66 -16.01
CA ARG A 201 12.42 6.84 -15.86
C ARG A 201 11.93 6.22 -14.55
N LEU A 202 12.47 5.06 -14.17
CA LEU A 202 12.17 4.43 -12.88
C LEU A 202 12.64 5.29 -11.72
N VAL A 203 13.89 5.77 -11.72
CA VAL A 203 14.42 6.62 -10.64
C VAL A 203 13.63 7.93 -10.52
N ARG A 204 13.36 8.64 -11.63
CA ARG A 204 12.59 9.89 -11.62
C ARG A 204 11.17 9.71 -11.10
N ALA A 205 10.54 8.55 -11.33
CA ALA A 205 9.22 8.29 -10.77
C ALA A 205 9.24 8.30 -9.23
N TYR A 206 10.36 7.97 -8.60
CA TYR A 206 10.51 7.94 -7.14
C TYR A 206 11.40 9.07 -6.59
N ASP A 207 11.81 10.03 -7.44
CA ASP A 207 12.60 11.22 -7.08
C ASP A 207 12.15 12.38 -7.97
N ASP A 208 10.89 12.77 -7.79
CA ASP A 208 10.23 13.81 -8.59
C ASP A 208 10.84 15.20 -8.36
N ALA A 209 10.80 16.04 -9.39
CA ALA A 209 11.41 17.38 -9.34
C ALA A 209 10.74 18.32 -8.32
N ALA A 210 9.47 18.06 -7.96
CA ALA A 210 8.73 18.83 -6.96
C ALA A 210 9.06 18.41 -5.51
N GLY A 211 9.82 17.33 -5.31
CA GLY A 211 10.24 16.84 -4.00
C GLY A 211 9.10 16.26 -3.15
N VAL A 212 7.98 15.87 -3.77
CA VAL A 212 6.83 15.30 -3.04
C VAL A 212 7.19 13.91 -2.51
N THR A 213 7.85 13.07 -3.29
CA THR A 213 8.32 11.73 -2.88
C THR A 213 9.38 11.83 -1.77
N ALA A 214 10.21 12.87 -1.80
CA ALA A 214 11.16 13.15 -0.73
C ALA A 214 10.46 13.50 0.60
N ARG A 215 9.37 14.28 0.55
CA ARG A 215 8.54 14.59 1.72
C ARG A 215 7.81 13.34 2.23
N PHE A 216 7.25 12.54 1.32
CA PHE A 216 6.59 11.27 1.62
C PHE A 216 7.55 10.30 2.33
N ASN A 217 8.75 10.09 1.79
CA ASN A 217 9.73 9.21 2.40
C ASN A 217 10.17 9.73 3.79
N ARG A 218 10.42 11.04 3.96
CA ARG A 218 10.76 11.62 5.28
C ARG A 218 9.62 11.54 6.29
N ASN A 219 8.37 11.45 5.85
CA ASN A 219 7.20 11.43 6.72
C ASN A 219 7.25 10.27 7.74
N VAL A 220 7.84 9.13 7.38
CA VAL A 220 8.00 8.01 8.32
C VAL A 220 8.77 8.41 9.58
N LEU A 221 9.72 9.34 9.48
CA LEU A 221 10.45 9.88 10.64
C LEU A 221 9.55 10.77 11.51
N ALA A 222 8.64 11.53 10.89
CA ALA A 222 7.64 12.32 11.60
C ALA A 222 6.62 11.43 12.32
N VAL A 223 6.20 10.32 11.70
CA VAL A 223 5.37 9.29 12.35
C VAL A 223 6.08 8.77 13.59
N ILE A 224 7.35 8.33 13.47
CA ILE A 224 8.10 7.80 14.61
C ILE A 224 8.30 8.86 15.70
N ASN A 225 8.60 10.11 15.35
CA ASN A 225 8.71 11.21 16.31
C ASN A 225 7.44 11.39 17.13
N ARG A 226 6.29 11.38 16.46
CA ARG A 226 4.99 11.61 17.08
C ARG A 226 4.51 10.42 17.91
N GLU A 227 4.56 9.22 17.33
CA GLU A 227 3.97 8.03 17.93
C GLU A 227 4.88 7.42 19.02
N LEU A 228 6.21 7.53 18.87
CA LEU A 228 7.18 6.86 19.76
C LEU A 228 8.08 7.82 20.55
N ASP A 229 7.71 9.10 20.65
CA ASP A 229 8.48 10.13 21.35
C ASP A 229 9.94 10.19 20.88
N ALA A 230 10.14 10.27 19.56
CA ALA A 230 11.46 10.33 18.95
C ALA A 230 11.89 11.74 18.52
N ASP A 231 13.19 11.94 18.34
CA ASP A 231 13.79 13.25 18.04
C ASP A 231 14.52 13.31 16.68
N PHE A 232 14.03 12.59 15.67
CA PHE A 232 14.56 12.71 14.30
C PHE A 232 14.46 14.15 13.78
N VAL A 233 15.59 14.71 13.33
CA VAL A 233 15.62 15.97 12.59
C VAL A 233 15.45 15.67 11.10
N LEU A 234 14.21 15.76 10.61
CA LEU A 234 13.84 15.33 9.25
C LEU A 234 14.74 15.90 8.15
N ASP A 235 15.07 17.19 8.21
CA ASP A 235 15.91 17.88 7.22
C ASP A 235 17.38 17.43 7.23
N ALA A 236 17.82 16.68 8.25
CA ALA A 236 19.14 16.07 8.28
C ALA A 236 19.23 14.79 7.42
N TYR A 237 18.09 14.29 6.92
CA TYR A 237 18.01 13.10 6.09
C TYR A 237 17.66 13.48 4.65
N ARG A 238 18.56 13.17 3.72
CA ARG A 238 18.35 13.33 2.29
C ARG A 238 17.62 12.13 1.73
N HIS A 239 16.56 12.37 0.97
CA HIS A 239 15.91 11.35 0.16
C HIS A 239 16.84 10.88 -0.97
N VAL A 240 16.90 9.58 -1.20
CA VAL A 240 17.67 8.98 -2.30
C VAL A 240 16.86 7.82 -2.89
N ALA A 241 16.44 7.95 -4.15
CA ALA A 241 15.93 6.84 -4.94
C ALA A 241 17.06 6.16 -5.71
N ARG A 242 17.04 4.82 -5.77
CA ARG A 242 18.05 4.03 -6.50
C ARG A 242 17.39 2.92 -7.28
N TRP A 243 17.82 2.73 -8.52
CA TRP A 243 17.57 1.49 -9.24
C TRP A 243 18.64 0.47 -8.88
N ASN A 244 18.24 -0.64 -8.28
CA ASN A 244 19.10 -1.78 -8.03
C ASN A 244 18.97 -2.74 -9.21
N THR A 245 19.97 -2.75 -10.10
CA THR A 245 19.98 -3.59 -11.30
C THR A 245 20.07 -5.08 -11.00
N ALA A 246 20.74 -5.48 -9.90
CA ALA A 246 20.90 -6.90 -9.56
C ALA A 246 19.57 -7.53 -9.11
N GLU A 247 18.76 -6.75 -8.39
CA GLU A 247 17.47 -7.18 -7.84
C GLU A 247 16.27 -6.67 -8.65
N GLU A 248 16.53 -5.94 -9.75
CA GLU A 248 15.54 -5.26 -10.60
C GLU A 248 14.44 -4.52 -9.82
N ARG A 249 14.83 -3.68 -8.86
CA ARG A 249 13.89 -2.93 -8.01
C ARG A 249 14.30 -1.49 -7.78
N ILE A 250 13.31 -0.63 -7.57
CA ILE A 250 13.54 0.69 -6.98
C ILE A 250 13.67 0.55 -5.46
N GLU A 251 14.61 1.28 -4.90
CA GLU A 251 14.83 1.41 -3.47
C GLU A 251 14.74 2.88 -3.05
N MET A 252 14.03 3.15 -1.96
CA MET A 252 13.98 4.46 -1.33
C MET A 252 14.80 4.47 -0.05
N TRP A 253 15.71 5.42 0.07
CA TRP A 253 16.61 5.55 1.21
C TRP A 253 16.52 6.94 1.83
N LEU A 254 16.71 7.00 3.15
CA LEU A 254 16.96 8.24 3.88
C LEU A 254 18.42 8.25 4.34
N ARG A 255 19.19 9.19 3.80
CA ARG A 255 20.63 9.28 4.03
C ARG A 255 20.93 10.46 4.96
N ALA A 256 21.52 10.19 6.12
CA ALA A 256 21.97 11.26 7.01
C ALA A 256 23.12 12.05 6.36
N ASP A 257 22.94 13.36 6.17
CA ASP A 257 23.96 14.25 5.59
C ASP A 257 25.05 14.64 6.62
N ARG A 258 24.77 14.45 7.90
CA ARG A 258 25.68 14.64 9.05
C ARG A 258 25.43 13.56 10.10
N ARG A 259 26.35 13.37 11.05
CA ARG A 259 26.14 12.43 12.16
C ARG A 259 24.86 12.81 12.91
N GLN A 260 23.96 11.85 13.12
CA GLN A 260 22.76 12.02 13.95
C GLN A 260 22.80 11.01 15.09
N ARG A 261 22.36 11.45 16.26
CA ARG A 261 22.07 10.58 17.41
C ARG A 261 20.59 10.81 17.71
N VAL A 262 19.80 9.76 17.61
CA VAL A 262 18.35 9.82 17.75
C VAL A 262 17.95 9.00 18.96
N ARG A 263 17.17 9.59 19.85
CA ARG A 263 16.48 8.91 20.94
C ARG A 263 15.05 8.60 20.51
N VAL A 264 14.60 7.38 20.77
CA VAL A 264 13.20 6.96 20.63
C VAL A 264 12.70 6.68 22.04
N GLY A 265 12.00 7.66 22.63
CA GLY A 265 11.64 7.71 24.04
C GLY A 265 10.79 6.52 24.48
N ALA A 266 9.75 6.18 23.71
CA ALA A 266 8.84 5.07 24.01
C ALA A 266 9.51 3.68 24.02
N LEU A 267 10.69 3.55 23.40
CA LEU A 267 11.44 2.30 23.30
C LEU A 267 12.70 2.28 24.17
N GLU A 268 12.97 3.37 24.91
CA GLU A 268 14.24 3.59 25.61
C GLU A 268 15.49 3.37 24.72
N LEU A 269 15.32 3.58 23.41
CA LEU A 269 16.32 3.25 22.39
C LEU A 269 17.08 4.50 21.99
N THR A 270 18.39 4.38 21.80
CA THR A 270 19.22 5.43 21.19
C THR A 270 20.03 4.83 20.06
N VAL A 271 19.91 5.41 18.87
CA VAL A 271 20.60 4.95 17.67
C VAL A 271 21.44 6.05 17.05
N GLU A 272 22.54 5.65 16.42
CA GLU A 272 23.42 6.56 15.70
C GLU A 272 23.36 6.31 14.19
N PHE A 273 23.42 7.41 13.45
CA PHE A 273 23.56 7.45 12.01
C PHE A 273 24.87 8.16 11.69
N ALA A 274 25.80 7.45 11.06
CA ALA A 274 26.99 8.07 10.52
C ALA A 274 26.63 8.88 9.26
N PRO A 275 27.35 9.97 8.97
CA PRO A 275 27.24 10.61 7.66
C PRO A 275 27.61 9.58 6.59
N ALA A 276 26.89 9.59 5.47
CA ALA A 276 27.29 8.76 4.35
C ALA A 276 28.71 9.14 3.93
N ARG A 277 29.60 8.15 3.79
CA ARG A 277 30.89 8.37 3.14
C ARG A 277 30.57 8.84 1.72
N SER A 278 31.14 9.98 1.32
CA SER A 278 31.11 10.44 -0.06
C SER A 278 31.57 9.28 -0.96
N CYS A 279 30.64 8.77 -1.77
CA CYS A 279 30.97 7.90 -2.89
C CYS A 279 31.68 8.73 -3.96
#